data_AF-A0A0R3SQ80-F1
#
_entry.id   AF-A0A0R3SQ80-F1
#
_cell.length_a   1.000
_cell.length_b   1.000
_cell.length_c   1.000
_cell.angle_alpha   90.00
_cell.angle_beta   90.00
_cell.angle_gamma   90.00
#
_symmetry.space_group_name_H-M   'P 1'
#
loop_
_entity.id
_entity.type
_entity.pdbx_description
1 polymer ?
#
loop_
_entity_poly.entity_id
_entity_poly.type
_entity_poly.pdbx_seq_one_letter_code
_entity_poly.pdbx_strand_id
1 'polypeptide(L)'
;MLTGKLTLLYFSVCGLSIINEIPSTEVDHLIDFIYAHQIPPSKEYGSTRCGFRGSSFIGAPLHLNFGNDGDVEDDRKLPPLPYDSCHVTTDYSALISLLVLGDDLDRIDRRAIIEGIKSLQHINGNLINGSLFCPEFDPRFIFSAVASAYVLNLLDQLDLDAFEQSMMSCITYEGAFGSWPKLEAHAGITYCVLASLKLMDRLDKIFPVGSFERQKLINWLLSRQNGGFNGRGHKDADVCYTFWVGASLRMLKVQQHVDKEPLLKFICSTFDPIVGGFMKAPDGDSVGKILDQFVQNDLVPIVPELNMPLSAFLRLKEIHAKWHSKSSSARFLIFCLLKATVLRMLVPGRRLFTTGSQKPIPPDPSECCGCGCDSCIWIDYANHLLDYHFKRLGNKAEAHKNRKYLRETIGREISAIEDASVRNFVLSEIDIRLNGSPSLTGS
;
A
#
# COMPACT_ATOMS: atom_id res chain seq x y z
N MET A 1 -30.35 -1.96 -3.26
CA MET A 1 -30.10 -2.11 -1.82
C MET A 1 -28.60 -2.20 -1.63
N LEU A 2 -27.97 -1.21 -1.00
CA LEU A 2 -26.50 -1.11 -0.91
C LEU A 2 -25.94 -2.14 0.07
N THR A 3 -25.42 -3.25 -0.47
CA THR A 3 -24.58 -4.21 0.25
C THR A 3 -23.16 -3.71 0.52
N GLY A 4 -22.79 -2.51 0.06
CA GLY A 4 -21.40 -2.00 0.07
C GLY A 4 -21.14 -0.75 0.93
N LYS A 5 -21.85 -0.54 2.05
CA LYS A 5 -21.62 0.66 2.89
C LYS A 5 -20.20 0.72 3.45
N LEU A 6 -19.64 -0.42 3.90
CA LEU A 6 -18.23 -0.45 4.33
C LEU A 6 -17.25 -0.16 3.19
N THR A 7 -17.56 -0.54 1.96
CA THR A 7 -16.72 -0.20 0.79
C THR A 7 -16.81 1.29 0.47
N LEU A 8 -17.97 1.93 0.66
CA LEU A 8 -18.09 3.38 0.55
C LEU A 8 -17.31 4.10 1.66
N LEU A 9 -17.38 3.59 2.89
CA LEU A 9 -16.58 4.09 4.00
C LEU A 9 -15.08 4.00 3.67
N TYR A 10 -14.63 2.85 3.18
CA TYR A 10 -13.26 2.65 2.69
C TYR A 10 -12.83 3.72 1.69
N PHE A 11 -13.61 3.98 0.64
CA PHE A 11 -13.26 5.03 -0.32
C PHE A 11 -13.17 6.41 0.32
N SER A 12 -14.06 6.70 1.26
CA SER A 12 -14.11 7.99 1.95
C SER A 12 -12.90 8.18 2.88
N VAL A 13 -12.59 7.21 3.75
CA VAL A 13 -11.47 7.31 4.70
C VAL A 13 -10.12 7.26 3.99
N CYS A 14 -9.97 6.42 2.95
CA CYS A 14 -8.75 6.40 2.14
C CYS A 14 -8.58 7.73 1.39
N GLY A 15 -9.65 8.27 0.81
CA GLY A 15 -9.63 9.57 0.13
C GLY A 15 -9.18 10.70 1.06
N LEU A 16 -9.80 10.80 2.24
CA LEU A 16 -9.42 11.77 3.28
C LEU A 16 -7.96 11.57 3.73
N SER A 17 -7.51 10.33 3.87
CA SER A 17 -6.11 10.05 4.21
C SER A 17 -5.12 10.48 3.13
N ILE A 18 -5.49 10.38 1.85
CA ILE A 18 -4.61 10.78 0.73
C ILE A 18 -4.40 12.29 0.71
N ILE A 19 -5.43 13.06 1.07
CA ILE A 19 -5.36 14.52 1.18
C ILE A 19 -4.95 15.01 2.58
N ASN A 20 -4.65 14.09 3.51
CA ASN A 20 -4.26 14.38 4.89
C ASN A 20 -5.33 15.13 5.73
N GLU A 21 -6.61 14.83 5.50
CA GLU A 21 -7.77 15.49 6.13
C GLU A 21 -8.66 14.50 6.91
N ILE A 22 -8.07 13.47 7.56
CA ILE A 22 -8.87 12.56 8.40
C ILE A 22 -9.36 13.33 9.64
N PRO A 23 -10.69 13.43 9.89
CA PRO A 23 -11.21 14.16 11.03
C PRO A 23 -10.94 13.41 12.33
N SER A 24 -10.13 13.98 13.22
CA SER A 24 -9.72 13.35 14.47
C SER A 24 -10.87 13.08 15.45
N THR A 25 -11.95 13.87 15.40
CA THR A 25 -13.08 13.78 16.34
C THR A 25 -14.02 12.60 16.10
N GLU A 26 -13.97 11.97 14.94
CA GLU A 26 -14.91 10.89 14.55
C GLU A 26 -14.23 9.52 14.42
N VAL A 27 -12.90 9.46 14.56
CA VAL A 27 -12.11 8.25 14.32
C VAL A 27 -12.61 7.07 15.14
N ASP A 28 -12.77 7.25 16.46
CA ASP A 28 -13.19 6.17 17.36
C ASP A 28 -14.59 5.65 16.99
N HIS A 29 -15.52 6.55 16.68
CA HIS A 29 -16.88 6.18 16.26
C HIS A 29 -16.88 5.40 14.94
N LEU A 30 -16.06 5.79 13.96
CA LEU A 30 -15.93 5.07 12.69
C LEU A 30 -15.31 3.68 12.89
N ILE A 31 -14.31 3.58 13.76
CA ILE A 31 -13.69 2.31 14.12
C ILE A 31 -14.73 1.38 14.78
N ASP A 32 -15.48 1.85 15.77
CA ASP A 32 -16.52 1.07 16.44
C ASP A 32 -17.65 0.68 15.48
N PHE A 33 -18.02 1.57 14.56
CA PHE A 33 -18.96 1.26 13.48
C PHE A 33 -18.47 0.11 12.58
N ILE A 34 -17.18 0.08 12.23
CA ILE A 34 -16.60 -1.03 11.45
C ILE A 34 -16.64 -2.32 12.26
N TYR A 35 -16.23 -2.29 13.53
CA TYR A 35 -16.23 -3.46 14.41
C TYR A 35 -17.63 -4.02 14.67
N ALA A 36 -18.66 -3.18 14.71
CA ALA A 36 -20.04 -3.64 14.83
C ALA A 36 -20.50 -4.48 13.63
N HIS A 37 -19.83 -4.38 12.47
CA HIS A 37 -20.10 -5.20 11.29
C HIS A 37 -19.33 -6.53 11.31
N GLN A 38 -18.42 -6.75 12.25
CA GLN A 38 -17.71 -8.02 12.38
C GLN A 38 -18.69 -9.15 12.74
N ILE A 39 -18.55 -10.29 12.09
CA ILE A 39 -19.33 -11.51 12.33
C ILE A 39 -18.49 -12.41 13.24
N PRO A 40 -18.85 -12.55 14.53
CA PRO A 40 -18.11 -13.41 15.45
C PRO A 40 -18.40 -14.90 15.18
N PRO A 41 -17.53 -15.81 15.66
CA PRO A 41 -17.81 -17.24 15.62
C PRO A 41 -19.09 -17.59 16.37
N SER A 42 -19.85 -18.56 15.86
CA SER A 42 -21.09 -19.04 16.48
C SER A 42 -21.03 -20.53 16.80
N LYS A 43 -21.89 -21.00 17.71
CA LYS A 43 -21.99 -22.45 18.02
C LYS A 43 -22.50 -23.27 16.82
N GLU A 44 -23.37 -22.68 15.99
CA GLU A 44 -24.02 -23.38 14.88
C GLU A 44 -23.13 -23.46 13.63
N TYR A 45 -22.45 -22.36 13.29
CA TYR A 45 -21.67 -22.27 12.06
C TYR A 45 -20.15 -22.21 12.28
N GLY A 46 -19.69 -22.22 13.54
CA GLY A 46 -18.28 -22.05 13.87
C GLY A 46 -17.74 -20.74 13.32
N SER A 47 -16.56 -20.81 12.69
CA SER A 47 -15.89 -19.68 12.04
C SER A 47 -16.14 -19.57 10.53
N THR A 48 -16.93 -20.47 9.95
CA THR A 48 -17.10 -20.57 8.48
C THR A 48 -17.80 -19.35 7.87
N ARG A 49 -18.41 -18.48 8.68
CA ARG A 49 -19.14 -17.28 8.21
C ARG A 49 -18.50 -15.99 8.69
N CYS A 50 -17.38 -16.08 9.39
CA CYS A 50 -16.73 -14.94 10.05
C CYS A 50 -16.05 -14.02 9.04
N GLY A 51 -15.97 -12.75 9.40
CA GLY A 51 -15.51 -11.65 8.55
C GLY A 51 -16.31 -10.40 8.87
N PHE A 52 -16.62 -9.59 7.87
CA PHE A 52 -17.36 -8.33 7.99
C PHE A 52 -18.56 -8.31 7.07
N ARG A 53 -19.68 -7.82 7.60
CA ARG A 53 -20.88 -7.49 6.84
C ARG A 53 -20.65 -6.21 6.05
N GLY A 54 -21.17 -6.13 4.82
CA GLY A 54 -21.09 -4.90 4.05
C GLY A 54 -22.04 -3.78 4.51
N SER A 55 -23.11 -4.13 5.21
CA SER A 55 -24.03 -3.21 5.90
C SER A 55 -24.92 -3.99 6.89
N SER A 56 -25.71 -3.28 7.69
CA SER A 56 -26.69 -3.86 8.64
C SER A 56 -28.01 -4.32 8.00
N PHE A 57 -28.08 -4.48 6.67
CA PHE A 57 -29.33 -4.75 5.94
C PHE A 57 -30.03 -6.05 6.36
N ILE A 58 -29.27 -7.03 6.87
CA ILE A 58 -29.80 -8.33 7.29
C ILE A 58 -30.54 -8.27 8.63
N GLY A 59 -30.50 -7.13 9.31
CA GLY A 59 -31.18 -6.94 10.60
C GLY A 59 -30.45 -7.59 11.78
N ALA A 60 -29.17 -7.95 11.62
CA ALA A 60 -28.34 -8.38 12.73
C ALA A 60 -28.15 -7.23 13.73
N PRO A 61 -28.25 -7.47 15.05
CA PRO A 61 -27.91 -6.48 16.06
C PRO A 61 -26.47 -5.99 15.87
N LEU A 62 -26.27 -4.66 15.89
CA LEU A 62 -24.94 -4.05 15.83
C LEU A 62 -24.39 -3.90 17.25
N HIS A 63 -23.28 -4.58 17.56
CA HIS A 63 -22.62 -4.46 18.85
C HIS A 63 -21.58 -3.33 18.81
N LEU A 64 -22.01 -2.13 19.21
CA LEU A 64 -21.16 -0.94 19.25
C LEU A 64 -20.26 -0.85 20.49
N ASN A 65 -20.56 -1.62 21.56
CA ASN A 65 -19.84 -1.58 22.83
C ASN A 65 -19.13 -2.91 23.12
N PHE A 66 -17.91 -3.08 22.61
CA PHE A 66 -17.01 -4.12 23.13
C PHE A 66 -16.34 -3.58 24.40
N GLY A 67 -16.94 -3.77 25.58
CA GLY A 67 -16.23 -3.57 26.85
C GLY A 67 -16.95 -2.90 28.03
N ASN A 68 -18.23 -2.51 27.91
CA ASN A 68 -19.02 -2.10 29.07
C ASN A 68 -19.99 -3.22 29.46
N ASP A 69 -19.49 -4.13 30.30
CA ASP A 69 -20.28 -5.11 31.02
C ASP A 69 -21.20 -4.38 32.02
N GLY A 70 -22.44 -4.18 31.64
CA GLY A 70 -23.48 -3.61 32.49
C GLY A 70 -24.79 -3.48 31.73
N ASP A 71 -25.62 -4.52 31.80
CA ASP A 71 -27.07 -4.45 31.57
C ASP A 71 -27.59 -4.35 30.12
N VAL A 72 -26.94 -5.02 29.16
CA VAL A 72 -27.61 -5.41 27.91
C VAL A 72 -27.81 -6.91 27.96
N GLU A 73 -29.06 -7.38 27.81
CA GLU A 73 -29.35 -8.80 27.61
C GLU A 73 -28.36 -9.36 26.58
N ASP A 74 -27.65 -10.43 26.95
CA ASP A 74 -26.57 -11.01 26.18
C ASP A 74 -27.10 -11.51 24.82
N ASP A 75 -27.19 -10.64 23.82
CA ASP A 75 -27.62 -10.92 22.45
C ASP A 75 -26.74 -11.99 21.78
N ARG A 76 -25.59 -12.34 22.38
CA ARG A 76 -24.81 -13.55 22.06
C ARG A 76 -25.60 -14.86 22.30
N LYS A 77 -26.81 -14.77 22.90
CA LYS A 77 -27.78 -15.86 23.05
C LYS A 77 -28.77 -15.97 21.90
N LEU A 78 -28.89 -14.95 21.04
CA LEU A 78 -29.71 -15.06 19.83
C LEU A 78 -29.04 -16.03 18.85
N PRO A 79 -29.81 -16.94 18.21
CA PRO A 79 -29.24 -17.83 17.21
C PRO A 79 -28.66 -17.00 16.06
N PRO A 80 -27.51 -17.41 15.48
CA PRO A 80 -26.95 -16.73 14.33
C PRO A 80 -27.96 -16.71 13.19
N LEU A 81 -28.06 -15.59 12.47
CA LEU A 81 -29.01 -15.47 11.37
C LEU A 81 -28.63 -16.45 10.24
N PRO A 82 -29.59 -17.21 9.67
CA PRO A 82 -29.29 -18.28 8.72
C PRO A 82 -28.57 -17.85 7.44
N TYR A 83 -28.65 -16.57 7.07
CA TYR A 83 -28.05 -16.00 5.86
C TYR A 83 -26.94 -14.97 6.15
N ASP A 84 -26.57 -14.81 7.41
CA ASP A 84 -25.50 -13.89 7.79
C ASP A 84 -24.14 -14.53 7.54
N SER A 85 -23.36 -13.88 6.68
CA SER A 85 -22.05 -14.37 6.23
C SER A 85 -21.17 -13.22 5.78
N CYS A 86 -19.87 -13.44 5.86
CA CYS A 86 -18.88 -12.48 5.39
C CYS A 86 -18.91 -12.31 3.88
N HIS A 87 -18.27 -11.25 3.41
CA HIS A 87 -17.99 -11.05 2.00
C HIS A 87 -16.54 -10.58 1.84
N VAL A 88 -15.74 -11.23 0.99
CA VAL A 88 -14.28 -10.97 0.93
C VAL A 88 -13.93 -9.52 0.63
N THR A 89 -14.71 -8.84 -0.23
CA THR A 89 -14.50 -7.42 -0.53
C THR A 89 -14.79 -6.51 0.67
N THR A 90 -15.72 -6.89 1.54
CA THR A 90 -16.03 -6.11 2.75
C THR A 90 -15.03 -6.42 3.86
N ASP A 91 -14.52 -7.65 3.95
CA ASP A 91 -13.39 -8.00 4.80
C ASP A 91 -12.17 -7.12 4.47
N TYR A 92 -11.80 -7.07 3.18
CA TYR A 92 -10.74 -6.20 2.68
C TYR A 92 -11.00 -4.73 3.01
N SER A 93 -12.21 -4.23 2.69
CA SER A 93 -12.57 -2.82 2.91
C SER A 93 -12.49 -2.44 4.39
N ALA A 94 -12.99 -3.30 5.29
CA ALA A 94 -12.97 -3.09 6.73
C ALA A 94 -11.54 -3.05 7.28
N LEU A 95 -10.72 -4.04 6.91
CA LEU A 95 -9.33 -4.15 7.34
C LEU A 95 -8.50 -2.93 6.95
N ILE A 96 -8.60 -2.47 5.69
CA ILE A 96 -7.88 -1.28 5.25
C ILE A 96 -8.43 -0.02 5.93
N SER A 97 -9.75 0.10 6.09
CA SER A 97 -10.36 1.26 6.77
C SER A 97 -9.87 1.39 8.21
N LEU A 98 -9.81 0.28 8.96
CA LEU A 98 -9.27 0.25 10.33
C LEU A 98 -7.81 0.71 10.38
N LEU A 99 -6.97 0.21 9.47
CA LEU A 99 -5.56 0.60 9.37
C LEU A 99 -5.38 2.08 9.04
N VAL A 100 -6.20 2.62 8.14
CA VAL A 100 -6.19 4.04 7.76
C VAL A 100 -6.63 4.91 8.94
N LEU A 101 -7.66 4.50 9.66
CA LEU A 101 -8.19 5.21 10.83
C LEU A 101 -7.26 5.16 12.05
N GLY A 102 -6.28 4.26 12.11
CA GLY A 102 -5.32 4.21 13.21
C GLY A 102 -5.45 3.05 14.18
N ASP A 103 -6.40 2.14 13.93
CA ASP A 103 -6.59 0.95 14.73
C ASP A 103 -5.40 -0.02 14.61
N ASP A 104 -5.14 -0.77 15.67
CA ASP A 104 -4.05 -1.74 15.76
C ASP A 104 -4.46 -3.18 15.38
N LEU A 105 -5.74 -3.37 15.04
CA LEU A 105 -6.38 -4.63 14.72
C LEU A 105 -6.39 -5.65 15.88
N ASP A 106 -6.19 -5.23 17.14
CA ASP A 106 -6.15 -6.16 18.28
C ASP A 106 -7.53 -6.77 18.60
N ARG A 107 -8.63 -6.10 18.21
CA ARG A 107 -10.01 -6.61 18.35
C ARG A 107 -10.39 -7.64 17.26
N ILE A 108 -9.55 -7.82 16.24
CA ILE A 108 -9.83 -8.74 15.15
C ILE A 108 -9.49 -10.18 15.53
N ASP A 109 -10.47 -11.08 15.40
CA ASP A 109 -10.21 -12.51 15.41
C ASP A 109 -9.68 -12.95 14.03
N ARG A 110 -8.36 -12.84 13.87
CA ARG A 110 -7.67 -13.15 12.61
C ARG A 110 -7.91 -14.59 12.15
N ARG A 111 -8.01 -15.53 13.10
CA ARG A 111 -8.25 -16.94 12.80
C ARG A 111 -9.67 -17.16 12.33
N ALA A 112 -10.64 -16.51 12.96
CA ALA A 112 -12.03 -16.60 12.50
C ALA A 112 -12.20 -16.05 11.09
N ILE A 113 -11.61 -14.89 10.79
CA ILE A 113 -11.72 -14.27 9.45
C ILE A 113 -11.08 -15.15 8.38
N ILE A 114 -9.88 -15.71 8.61
CA ILE A 114 -9.25 -16.56 7.60
C ILE A 114 -10.04 -17.87 7.36
N GLU A 115 -10.63 -18.46 8.41
CA GLU A 115 -11.51 -19.62 8.25
C GLU A 115 -12.80 -19.28 7.50
N GLY A 116 -13.32 -18.06 7.70
CA GLY A 116 -14.40 -17.51 6.89
C GLY A 116 -14.01 -17.39 5.42
N ILE A 117 -12.86 -16.78 5.11
CA ILE A 117 -12.37 -16.67 3.72
C ILE A 117 -12.16 -18.06 3.09
N LYS A 118 -11.61 -19.03 3.83
CA LYS A 118 -11.40 -20.40 3.36
C LYS A 118 -12.71 -21.12 3.07
N SER A 119 -13.78 -20.86 3.82
CA SER A 119 -15.09 -21.47 3.56
C SER A 119 -15.69 -21.01 2.22
N LEU A 120 -15.25 -19.86 1.70
CA LEU A 120 -15.67 -19.32 0.41
C LEU A 120 -14.88 -19.92 -0.75
N GLN A 121 -13.79 -20.63 -0.49
CA GLN A 121 -13.05 -21.35 -1.52
C GLN A 121 -13.87 -22.55 -2.00
N HIS A 122 -13.98 -22.70 -3.31
CA HIS A 122 -14.61 -23.85 -3.93
C HIS A 122 -13.85 -25.14 -3.56
N ILE A 123 -14.52 -26.30 -3.61
CA ILE A 123 -13.94 -27.60 -3.22
C ILE A 123 -12.67 -27.97 -4.00
N ASN A 124 -12.50 -27.43 -5.21
CA ASN A 124 -11.32 -27.63 -6.05
C ASN A 124 -10.20 -26.58 -5.79
N GLY A 125 -10.35 -25.69 -4.81
CA GLY A 125 -9.37 -24.68 -4.37
C GLY A 125 -9.13 -23.51 -5.33
N ASN A 126 -9.43 -23.68 -6.62
CA ASN A 126 -9.08 -22.75 -7.69
C ASN A 126 -9.95 -21.48 -7.75
N LEU A 127 -11.12 -21.50 -7.13
CA LEU A 127 -12.08 -20.40 -7.20
C LEU A 127 -12.50 -19.99 -5.79
N ILE A 128 -12.87 -18.73 -5.63
CA ILE A 128 -13.43 -18.20 -4.39
C ILE A 128 -14.68 -17.39 -4.70
N ASN A 129 -15.75 -17.64 -3.94
CA ASN A 129 -16.97 -16.85 -4.01
C ASN A 129 -16.79 -15.51 -3.29
N GLY A 130 -17.56 -14.50 -3.71
CA GLY A 130 -17.60 -13.22 -2.98
C GLY A 130 -18.12 -13.38 -1.54
N SER A 131 -19.07 -14.29 -1.33
CA SER A 131 -19.74 -14.63 -0.06
C SER A 131 -20.38 -16.01 -0.19
N LEU A 132 -20.83 -16.64 0.90
CA LEU A 132 -21.41 -17.99 0.88
C LEU A 132 -22.60 -18.14 -0.08
N PHE A 133 -23.36 -17.06 -0.25
CA PHE A 133 -24.55 -17.02 -1.09
C PHE A 133 -24.32 -16.25 -2.40
N CYS A 134 -23.06 -16.06 -2.79
CA CYS A 134 -22.68 -15.45 -4.06
C CYS A 134 -22.27 -16.54 -5.06
N PRO A 135 -22.97 -16.72 -6.19
CA PRO A 135 -22.63 -17.72 -7.19
C PRO A 135 -21.52 -17.25 -8.17
N GLU A 136 -21.10 -15.99 -8.06
CA GLU A 136 -20.12 -15.40 -8.95
C GLU A 136 -18.70 -15.78 -8.53
N PHE A 137 -17.89 -16.09 -9.54
CA PHE A 137 -16.45 -16.25 -9.41
C PHE A 137 -15.75 -15.22 -10.29
N ASP A 138 -14.84 -14.46 -9.69
CA ASP A 138 -14.14 -13.38 -10.38
C ASP A 138 -12.78 -13.10 -9.69
N PRO A 139 -11.71 -12.76 -10.44
CA PRO A 139 -10.42 -12.38 -9.87
C PRO A 139 -10.47 -11.22 -8.83
N ARG A 140 -11.53 -10.39 -8.83
CA ARG A 140 -11.81 -9.40 -7.78
C ARG A 140 -11.91 -10.02 -6.39
N PHE A 141 -12.53 -11.20 -6.29
CA PHE A 141 -12.68 -11.93 -5.04
C PHE A 141 -11.36 -12.57 -4.60
N ILE A 142 -10.57 -13.07 -5.56
CA ILE A 142 -9.20 -13.55 -5.28
C ILE A 142 -8.35 -12.42 -4.73
N PHE A 143 -8.36 -11.23 -5.37
CA PHE A 143 -7.64 -10.06 -4.85
C PHE A 143 -8.08 -9.70 -3.43
N SER A 144 -9.39 -9.63 -3.18
CA SER A 144 -9.92 -9.27 -1.87
C SER A 144 -9.49 -10.28 -0.79
N ALA A 145 -9.51 -11.58 -1.10
CA ALA A 145 -9.08 -12.64 -0.19
C ALA A 145 -7.57 -12.62 0.07
N VAL A 146 -6.75 -12.50 -0.97
CA VAL A 146 -5.29 -12.43 -0.87
C VAL A 146 -4.88 -11.16 -0.11
N ALA A 147 -5.47 -10.01 -0.40
CA ALA A 147 -5.19 -8.76 0.31
C ALA A 147 -5.59 -8.84 1.79
N SER A 148 -6.76 -9.39 2.09
CA SER A 148 -7.20 -9.61 3.49
C SER A 148 -6.24 -10.54 4.23
N ALA A 149 -5.88 -11.68 3.64
CA ALA A 149 -4.94 -12.62 4.25
C ALA A 149 -3.53 -12.03 4.39
N TYR A 150 -3.09 -11.17 3.47
CA TYR A 150 -1.83 -10.41 3.60
C TYR A 150 -1.88 -9.48 4.81
N VAL A 151 -2.95 -8.70 4.96
CA VAL A 151 -3.14 -7.80 6.11
C VAL A 151 -3.15 -8.58 7.41
N LEU A 152 -3.81 -9.74 7.46
CA LEU A 152 -3.89 -10.61 8.63
C LEU A 152 -2.59 -11.38 8.94
N ASN A 153 -1.60 -11.32 8.03
CA ASN A 153 -0.36 -12.11 8.07
C ASN A 153 -0.62 -13.63 8.10
N LEU A 154 -1.55 -14.09 7.26
CA LEU A 154 -2.03 -15.48 7.16
C LEU A 154 -2.17 -15.93 5.70
N LEU A 155 -1.35 -15.39 4.80
CA LEU A 155 -1.34 -15.79 3.38
C LEU A 155 -1.03 -17.28 3.18
N ASP A 156 -0.24 -17.86 4.06
CA ASP A 156 0.15 -19.27 4.07
C ASP A 156 -1.03 -20.22 4.33
N GLN A 157 -2.17 -19.70 4.79
CA GLN A 157 -3.40 -20.47 5.02
C GLN A 157 -4.26 -20.61 3.76
N LEU A 158 -3.94 -19.88 2.69
CA LEU A 158 -4.66 -19.94 1.42
C LEU A 158 -3.91 -20.82 0.41
N ASP A 159 -4.67 -21.50 -0.46
CA ASP A 159 -4.10 -22.21 -1.61
C ASP A 159 -3.68 -21.23 -2.72
N LEU A 160 -2.47 -20.68 -2.56
CA LEU A 160 -1.91 -19.70 -3.49
C LEU A 160 -1.62 -20.32 -4.88
N ASP A 161 -1.37 -21.62 -4.95
CA ASP A 161 -1.11 -22.32 -6.22
C ASP A 161 -2.39 -22.45 -7.04
N ALA A 162 -3.50 -22.80 -6.39
CA ALA A 162 -4.79 -22.87 -7.06
C ALA A 162 -5.29 -21.49 -7.52
N PHE A 163 -5.07 -20.44 -6.72
CA PHE A 163 -5.36 -19.07 -7.12
C PHE A 163 -4.52 -18.58 -8.30
N GLU A 164 -3.21 -18.87 -8.29
CA GLU A 164 -2.35 -18.59 -9.44
C GLU A 164 -2.88 -19.30 -10.70
N GLN A 165 -3.14 -20.60 -10.61
CA GLN A 165 -3.62 -21.38 -11.75
C GLN A 165 -4.92 -20.81 -12.34
N SER A 166 -5.87 -20.43 -11.49
CA SER A 166 -7.14 -19.82 -11.91
C SER A 166 -6.95 -18.46 -12.59
N MET A 167 -6.16 -17.56 -11.99
CA MET A 167 -5.88 -16.25 -12.59
C MET A 167 -5.15 -16.39 -13.93
N MET A 168 -4.18 -17.30 -14.03
CA MET A 168 -3.44 -17.55 -15.26
C MET A 168 -4.31 -18.17 -16.35
N SER A 169 -5.37 -18.91 -16.00
CA SER A 169 -6.36 -19.38 -16.98
C SER A 169 -7.19 -18.24 -17.62
N CYS A 170 -7.20 -17.05 -17.00
CA CYS A 170 -7.92 -15.87 -17.47
C CYS A 170 -7.10 -14.94 -18.38
N ILE A 171 -5.84 -15.28 -18.68
CA ILE A 171 -5.04 -14.51 -19.63
C ILE A 171 -5.62 -14.61 -21.05
N THR A 172 -5.73 -13.49 -21.75
CA THR A 172 -6.30 -13.43 -23.09
C THR A 172 -5.22 -13.37 -24.17
N TYR A 173 -5.63 -13.52 -25.44
CA TYR A 173 -4.74 -13.33 -26.59
C TYR A 173 -4.14 -11.92 -26.65
N GLU A 174 -4.73 -10.94 -25.96
CA GLU A 174 -4.25 -9.57 -25.89
C GLU A 174 -3.04 -9.42 -24.95
N GLY A 175 -2.78 -10.41 -24.09
CA GLY A 175 -1.70 -10.39 -23.10
C GLY A 175 -2.09 -9.77 -21.75
N ALA A 176 -3.38 -9.55 -21.51
CA ALA A 176 -3.95 -9.08 -20.25
C ALA A 176 -5.07 -10.03 -19.77
N PHE A 177 -5.77 -9.70 -18.69
CA PHE A 177 -6.68 -10.64 -18.02
C PHE A 177 -8.15 -10.25 -18.15
N GLY A 178 -8.99 -11.24 -18.47
CA GLY A 178 -10.46 -11.15 -18.38
C GLY A 178 -11.01 -11.69 -17.06
N SER A 179 -12.29 -11.46 -16.78
CA SER A 179 -12.94 -11.93 -15.53
C SER A 179 -13.12 -13.45 -15.45
N TRP A 180 -13.03 -14.14 -16.58
CA TRP A 180 -13.13 -15.58 -16.70
C TRP A 180 -12.35 -16.05 -17.94
N PRO A 181 -11.93 -17.32 -18.03
CA PRO A 181 -11.29 -17.85 -19.23
C PRO A 181 -12.07 -17.53 -20.50
N LYS A 182 -11.35 -17.06 -21.52
CA LYS A 182 -11.86 -16.66 -22.84
C LYS A 182 -12.73 -15.39 -22.86
N LEU A 183 -12.91 -14.68 -21.74
CA LEU A 183 -13.54 -13.36 -21.75
C LEU A 183 -12.54 -12.27 -22.14
N GLU A 184 -13.07 -11.10 -22.51
CA GLU A 184 -12.30 -9.93 -22.94
C GLU A 184 -11.37 -9.42 -21.83
N ALA A 185 -10.18 -8.96 -22.21
CA ALA A 185 -9.28 -8.36 -21.22
C ALA A 185 -9.84 -7.05 -20.67
N HIS A 186 -9.69 -6.87 -19.36
CA HIS A 186 -10.21 -5.71 -18.66
C HIS A 186 -9.18 -5.17 -17.67
N ALA A 187 -8.97 -3.86 -17.65
CA ALA A 187 -7.91 -3.23 -16.87
C ALA A 187 -8.12 -3.40 -15.35
N GLY A 188 -9.38 -3.35 -14.88
CA GLY A 188 -9.69 -3.60 -13.47
C GLY A 188 -9.40 -5.05 -13.04
N ILE A 189 -9.65 -6.02 -13.92
CA ILE A 189 -9.35 -7.43 -13.65
C ILE A 189 -7.84 -7.68 -13.71
N THR A 190 -7.19 -7.10 -14.71
CA THR A 190 -5.73 -7.12 -14.85
C THR A 190 -5.05 -6.56 -13.62
N TYR A 191 -5.53 -5.43 -13.06
CA TYR A 191 -5.05 -4.91 -11.79
C TYR A 191 -5.21 -5.92 -10.66
N CYS A 192 -6.40 -6.52 -10.48
CA CYS A 192 -6.66 -7.49 -9.42
C CYS A 192 -5.68 -8.67 -9.48
N VAL A 193 -5.42 -9.18 -10.70
CA VAL A 193 -4.46 -10.28 -10.90
C VAL A 193 -3.05 -9.84 -10.56
N LEU A 194 -2.57 -8.70 -11.10
CA LEU A 194 -1.20 -8.23 -10.85
C LEU A 194 -0.96 -7.91 -9.38
N ALA A 195 -1.93 -7.28 -8.71
CA ALA A 195 -1.86 -6.99 -7.28
C ALA A 195 -1.83 -8.28 -6.45
N SER A 196 -2.68 -9.26 -6.76
CA SER A 196 -2.66 -10.58 -6.10
C SER A 196 -1.31 -11.27 -6.28
N LEU A 197 -0.81 -11.36 -7.52
CA LEU A 197 0.50 -11.95 -7.81
C LEU A 197 1.65 -11.19 -7.12
N LYS A 198 1.53 -9.87 -6.95
CA LYS A 198 2.51 -9.07 -6.23
C LYS A 198 2.51 -9.38 -4.74
N LEU A 199 1.33 -9.46 -4.12
CA LEU A 199 1.17 -9.80 -2.70
C LEU A 199 1.61 -11.22 -2.38
N MET A 200 1.45 -12.15 -3.32
CA MET A 200 1.92 -13.54 -3.20
C MET A 200 3.42 -13.71 -3.51
N ASP A 201 4.14 -12.65 -3.87
CA ASP A 201 5.54 -12.69 -4.31
C ASP A 201 5.78 -13.62 -5.53
N ARG A 202 4.87 -13.55 -6.51
CA ARG A 202 4.90 -14.37 -7.74
C ARG A 202 4.90 -13.55 -9.03
N LEU A 203 4.59 -12.25 -8.98
CA LEU A 203 4.51 -11.40 -10.17
C LEU A 203 5.76 -11.47 -11.06
N ASP A 204 6.95 -11.26 -10.49
CA ASP A 204 8.20 -11.24 -11.25
C ASP A 204 8.67 -12.67 -11.66
N LYS A 205 8.10 -13.72 -11.07
CA LYS A 205 8.33 -15.13 -11.47
C LYS A 205 7.51 -15.48 -12.72
N ILE A 206 6.24 -15.07 -12.74
CA ILE A 206 5.30 -15.35 -13.84
C ILE A 206 5.55 -14.42 -15.03
N PHE A 207 5.83 -13.14 -14.76
CA PHE A 207 6.16 -12.15 -15.77
C PHE A 207 7.58 -11.62 -15.54
N PRO A 208 8.64 -12.38 -15.89
CA PRO A 208 10.02 -11.92 -15.73
C PRO A 208 10.31 -10.62 -16.49
N VAL A 209 11.19 -9.79 -15.93
CA VAL A 209 11.64 -8.56 -16.59
C VAL A 209 12.31 -8.92 -17.92
N GLY A 210 11.84 -8.30 -19.00
CA GLY A 210 12.33 -8.56 -20.37
C GLY A 210 11.65 -9.73 -21.09
N SER A 211 10.71 -10.45 -20.46
CA SER A 211 9.96 -11.50 -21.17
C SER A 211 8.99 -10.91 -22.19
N PHE A 212 8.69 -11.69 -23.22
CA PHE A 212 7.73 -11.31 -24.26
C PHE A 212 6.33 -11.09 -23.66
N GLU A 213 5.92 -11.95 -22.74
CA GLU A 213 4.62 -11.89 -22.06
C GLU A 213 4.50 -10.62 -21.22
N ARG A 214 5.55 -10.25 -20.47
CA ARG A 214 5.56 -9.01 -19.69
C ARG A 214 5.50 -7.80 -20.61
N GLN A 215 6.26 -7.78 -21.71
CA GLN A 215 6.24 -6.67 -22.66
C GLN A 215 4.87 -6.54 -23.34
N LYS A 216 4.23 -7.65 -23.69
CA LYS A 216 2.89 -7.66 -24.29
C LYS A 216 1.84 -7.07 -23.33
N LEU A 217 1.88 -7.47 -22.06
CA LEU A 217 1.04 -6.90 -21.00
C LEU A 217 1.27 -5.40 -20.82
N ILE A 218 2.53 -4.95 -20.77
CA ILE A 218 2.90 -3.53 -20.66
C ILE A 218 2.33 -2.74 -21.85
N ASN A 219 2.52 -3.24 -23.07
CA ASN A 219 1.99 -2.60 -24.28
C ASN A 219 0.47 -2.50 -24.25
N TRP A 220 -0.22 -3.55 -23.79
CA TRP A 220 -1.67 -3.54 -23.63
C TRP A 220 -2.10 -2.46 -22.63
N LEU A 221 -1.48 -2.38 -21.45
CA LEU A 221 -1.78 -1.36 -20.44
C LEU A 221 -1.53 0.07 -20.95
N LEU A 222 -0.39 0.33 -21.60
CA LEU A 222 -0.07 1.64 -22.15
C LEU A 222 -1.03 2.05 -23.27
N SER A 223 -1.48 1.09 -24.10
CA SER A 223 -2.48 1.32 -25.16
C SER A 223 -3.88 1.67 -24.65
N ARG A 224 -4.11 1.65 -23.32
CA ARG A 224 -5.35 2.16 -22.71
C ARG A 224 -5.38 3.69 -22.63
N GLN A 225 -4.24 4.37 -22.80
CA GLN A 225 -4.15 5.81 -22.67
C GLN A 225 -4.63 6.53 -23.93
N ASN A 226 -5.63 7.39 -23.77
CA ASN A 226 -6.07 8.39 -24.75
C ASN A 226 -6.59 9.62 -23.98
N GLY A 227 -5.70 10.55 -23.65
CA GLY A 227 -5.98 11.52 -22.59
C GLY A 227 -5.96 10.83 -21.23
N GLY A 228 -7.12 10.34 -20.80
CA GLY A 228 -7.28 9.41 -19.69
C GLY A 228 -7.03 7.96 -20.05
N PHE A 229 -7.35 7.04 -19.14
CA PHE A 229 -7.29 5.60 -19.39
C PHE A 229 -8.69 5.00 -19.58
N ASN A 230 -8.82 4.02 -20.47
CA ASN A 230 -10.01 3.18 -20.58
C ASN A 230 -9.80 1.78 -19.99
N GLY A 231 -10.90 1.06 -19.78
CA GLY A 231 -10.88 -0.29 -19.21
C GLY A 231 -10.57 -1.39 -20.22
N ARG A 232 -10.85 -1.16 -21.49
CA ARG A 232 -10.75 -2.13 -22.59
C ARG A 232 -10.74 -1.40 -23.94
N GLY A 233 -10.37 -2.12 -25.00
CA GLY A 233 -10.30 -1.58 -26.36
C GLY A 233 -11.62 -0.92 -26.80
N HIS A 234 -11.51 0.18 -27.56
CA HIS A 234 -12.65 0.90 -28.14
C HIS A 234 -13.72 1.40 -27.14
N LYS A 235 -13.33 1.62 -25.87
CA LYS A 235 -14.17 2.30 -24.87
C LYS A 235 -13.59 3.66 -24.51
N ASP A 236 -14.48 4.55 -24.09
CA ASP A 236 -14.11 5.87 -23.58
C ASP A 236 -13.29 5.77 -22.29
N ALA A 237 -12.48 6.79 -22.06
CA ALA A 237 -11.74 6.92 -20.82
C ALA A 237 -12.67 7.08 -19.61
N ASP A 238 -12.23 6.58 -18.47
CA ASP A 238 -12.92 6.66 -17.18
C ASP A 238 -11.87 6.91 -16.10
N VAL A 239 -12.10 7.92 -15.25
CA VAL A 239 -11.13 8.39 -14.25
C VAL A 239 -10.61 7.28 -13.34
N CYS A 240 -11.42 6.25 -13.04
CA CYS A 240 -10.99 5.17 -12.16
C CYS A 240 -9.85 4.32 -12.76
N TYR A 241 -9.74 4.24 -14.09
CA TYR A 241 -8.64 3.53 -14.75
C TYR A 241 -7.30 4.26 -14.64
N THR A 242 -7.30 5.54 -14.26
CA THR A 242 -6.07 6.23 -13.81
C THR A 242 -5.39 5.43 -12.71
N PHE A 243 -6.16 4.95 -11.73
CA PHE A 243 -5.63 4.10 -10.69
C PHE A 243 -5.39 2.67 -11.21
N TRP A 244 -6.39 2.01 -11.80
CA TRP A 244 -6.25 0.58 -12.16
C TRP A 244 -5.09 0.32 -13.15
N VAL A 245 -4.96 1.13 -14.20
CA VAL A 245 -3.87 1.03 -15.17
C VAL A 245 -2.57 1.57 -14.58
N GLY A 246 -2.61 2.74 -13.93
CA GLY A 246 -1.43 3.38 -13.35
C GLY A 246 -0.76 2.52 -12.26
N ALA A 247 -1.53 1.95 -11.35
CA ALA A 247 -1.05 1.03 -10.31
C ALA A 247 -0.47 -0.25 -10.90
N SER A 248 -1.09 -0.79 -11.95
CA SER A 248 -0.56 -1.95 -12.70
C SER A 248 0.82 -1.63 -13.31
N LEU A 249 0.96 -0.50 -13.99
CA LEU A 249 2.23 -0.04 -14.56
C LEU A 249 3.28 0.25 -13.47
N ARG A 250 2.86 0.76 -12.31
CA ARG A 250 3.73 0.99 -11.14
C ARG A 250 4.25 -0.31 -10.55
N MET A 251 3.41 -1.34 -10.38
CA MET A 251 3.84 -2.68 -9.94
C MET A 251 4.81 -3.33 -10.93
N LEU A 252 4.62 -3.06 -12.22
CA LEU A 252 5.52 -3.50 -13.30
C LEU A 252 6.79 -2.64 -13.44
N LYS A 253 6.91 -1.54 -12.68
CA LYS A 253 8.04 -0.58 -12.66
C LYS A 253 8.26 0.16 -14.00
N VAL A 254 7.16 0.50 -14.68
CA VAL A 254 7.16 1.13 -16.01
C VAL A 254 6.28 2.38 -16.10
N GLN A 255 5.88 2.95 -14.96
CA GLN A 255 5.03 4.13 -14.88
C GLN A 255 5.61 5.38 -15.58
N GLN A 256 6.92 5.43 -15.82
CA GLN A 256 7.58 6.51 -16.55
C GLN A 256 7.13 6.64 -18.02
N HIS A 257 6.49 5.61 -18.58
CA HIS A 257 5.96 5.63 -19.94
C HIS A 257 4.55 6.19 -20.04
N VAL A 258 3.92 6.56 -18.92
CA VAL A 258 2.62 7.23 -18.91
C VAL A 258 2.79 8.68 -19.31
N ASP A 259 1.99 9.15 -20.26
CA ASP A 259 1.97 10.56 -20.62
C ASP A 259 1.21 11.36 -19.55
N LYS A 260 1.95 12.05 -18.69
CA LYS A 260 1.39 12.65 -17.46
C LYS A 260 0.52 13.87 -17.75
N GLU A 261 0.93 14.72 -18.69
CA GLU A 261 0.25 15.98 -18.96
C GLU A 261 -1.20 15.80 -19.46
N PRO A 262 -1.49 14.99 -20.51
CA PRO A 262 -2.84 14.76 -20.96
C PRO A 262 -3.67 13.96 -19.92
N LEU A 263 -3.02 13.11 -19.12
CA LEU A 263 -3.69 12.40 -18.04
C LEU A 263 -4.16 13.34 -16.94
N LEU A 264 -3.31 14.27 -16.49
CA LEU A 264 -3.67 15.26 -15.48
C LEU A 264 -4.78 16.20 -15.98
N LYS A 265 -4.71 16.63 -17.24
CA LYS A 265 -5.78 17.42 -17.89
C LYS A 265 -7.11 16.66 -17.89
N PHE A 266 -7.08 15.36 -18.22
CA PHE A 266 -8.28 14.51 -18.17
C PHE A 266 -8.83 14.35 -16.75
N ILE A 267 -7.98 14.09 -15.75
CA ILE A 267 -8.44 13.97 -14.36
C ILE A 267 -9.11 15.27 -13.91
N CYS A 268 -8.46 16.42 -14.16
CA CYS A 268 -9.00 17.73 -13.79
C CYS A 268 -10.33 18.04 -14.48
N SER A 269 -10.53 17.61 -15.73
CA SER A 269 -11.80 17.82 -16.43
C SER A 269 -12.96 16.97 -15.90
N THR A 270 -12.68 15.94 -15.08
CA THR A 270 -13.70 15.13 -14.42
C THR A 270 -14.11 15.63 -13.02
N PHE A 271 -13.50 16.70 -12.52
CA PHE A 271 -13.83 17.24 -11.20
C PHE A 271 -15.12 18.07 -11.22
N ASP A 272 -15.98 17.87 -10.22
CA ASP A 272 -17.16 18.70 -10.01
C ASP A 272 -16.83 19.91 -9.12
N PRO A 273 -16.86 21.15 -9.65
CA PRO A 273 -16.51 22.34 -8.86
C PRO A 273 -17.59 22.79 -7.87
N ILE A 274 -18.81 22.24 -7.95
CA ILE A 274 -19.95 22.63 -7.11
C ILE A 274 -20.01 21.75 -5.88
N VAL A 275 -20.00 20.42 -6.06
CA VAL A 275 -20.11 19.47 -4.95
C VAL A 275 -18.77 18.85 -4.53
N GLY A 276 -17.73 19.00 -5.36
CA GLY A 276 -16.45 18.34 -5.17
C GLY A 276 -16.45 16.87 -5.63
N GLY A 277 -15.27 16.27 -5.66
CA GLY A 277 -15.07 14.90 -6.12
C GLY A 277 -14.94 14.77 -7.63
N PHE A 278 -14.75 13.53 -8.08
CA PHE A 278 -14.47 13.20 -9.47
C PHE A 278 -15.55 12.30 -10.06
N MET A 279 -16.01 12.66 -11.25
CA MET A 279 -16.92 11.86 -12.04
C MET A 279 -16.16 10.86 -12.92
N LYS A 280 -16.88 9.88 -13.47
CA LYS A 280 -16.32 8.93 -14.44
C LYS A 280 -15.70 9.64 -15.65
N ALA A 281 -16.43 10.61 -16.20
CA ALA A 281 -16.09 11.30 -17.44
C ALA A 281 -16.28 12.82 -17.24
N PRO A 282 -15.71 13.66 -18.12
CA PRO A 282 -15.82 15.10 -18.00
C PRO A 282 -17.27 15.59 -18.13
N ASP A 283 -17.67 16.57 -17.32
CA ASP A 283 -19.00 17.21 -17.37
C ASP A 283 -18.93 18.73 -17.61
N GLY A 284 -17.82 19.22 -18.20
CA GLY A 284 -17.65 20.64 -18.56
C GLY A 284 -16.19 21.08 -18.73
N ASP A 285 -15.97 22.37 -19.05
CA ASP A 285 -14.67 22.96 -19.42
C ASP A 285 -13.83 23.48 -18.23
N SER A 286 -14.09 23.03 -17.00
CA SER A 286 -13.50 23.58 -15.77
C SER A 286 -12.03 23.16 -15.50
N VAL A 287 -11.20 23.02 -16.54
CA VAL A 287 -9.86 22.40 -16.46
C VAL A 287 -8.81 23.29 -15.76
N GLY A 288 -8.93 24.62 -15.89
CA GLY A 288 -7.83 25.54 -15.57
C GLY A 288 -7.55 25.79 -14.08
N LYS A 289 -8.56 25.81 -13.21
CA LYS A 289 -8.37 26.21 -11.79
C LYS A 289 -7.87 25.11 -10.87
N ILE A 290 -8.08 23.85 -11.26
CA ILE A 290 -7.88 22.69 -10.39
C ILE A 290 -6.48 22.09 -10.56
N LEU A 291 -5.92 22.19 -11.77
CA LEU A 291 -4.56 21.71 -12.05
C LEU A 291 -3.53 22.35 -11.11
N ASP A 292 -3.64 23.66 -10.86
CA ASP A 292 -2.74 24.38 -9.95
C ASP A 292 -2.89 23.91 -8.50
N GLN A 293 -4.11 23.55 -8.05
CA GLN A 293 -4.34 23.02 -6.70
C GLN A 293 -3.79 21.60 -6.53
N PHE A 294 -3.90 20.74 -7.56
CA PHE A 294 -3.33 19.38 -7.52
C PHE A 294 -1.81 19.37 -7.54
N VAL A 295 -1.18 20.34 -8.22
CA VAL A 295 0.28 20.47 -8.26
C VAL A 295 0.83 21.05 -6.95
N GLN A 296 0.02 21.78 -6.18
CA GLN A 296 0.43 22.41 -4.91
C GLN A 296 0.27 21.51 -3.68
N ASN A 297 -0.56 20.46 -3.73
CA ASN A 297 -0.83 19.61 -2.57
C ASN A 297 0.08 18.37 -2.56
N ASP A 298 0.85 18.19 -1.50
CA ASP A 298 1.63 16.98 -1.21
C ASP A 298 0.71 15.80 -0.86
N LEU A 299 0.15 15.15 -1.88
CA LEU A 299 -0.70 13.97 -1.71
C LEU A 299 0.10 12.80 -1.12
N VAL A 300 -0.51 12.09 -0.16
CA VAL A 300 0.10 10.90 0.44
C VAL A 300 0.21 9.79 -0.61
N PRO A 301 1.41 9.20 -0.82
CA PRO A 301 1.58 8.12 -1.78
C PRO A 301 0.73 6.89 -1.45
N ILE A 302 0.27 6.20 -2.49
CA ILE A 302 -0.50 4.95 -2.38
C ILE A 302 0.41 3.75 -2.64
N VAL A 303 0.27 2.69 -1.83
CA VAL A 303 0.87 1.37 -2.08
C VAL A 303 -0.01 0.63 -3.08
N PRO A 304 0.43 0.44 -4.33
CA PRO A 304 -0.44 0.02 -5.42
C PRO A 304 -0.99 -1.40 -5.24
N GLU A 305 -0.23 -2.33 -4.67
CA GLU A 305 -0.66 -3.72 -4.48
C GLU A 305 -1.72 -3.92 -3.39
N LEU A 306 -1.88 -2.96 -2.48
CA LEU A 306 -2.88 -2.98 -1.40
C LEU A 306 -3.93 -1.88 -1.54
N ASN A 307 -3.81 -1.00 -2.53
CA ASN A 307 -4.66 0.19 -2.70
C ASN A 307 -4.89 0.94 -1.38
N MET A 308 -3.81 1.21 -0.64
CA MET A 308 -3.88 1.91 0.65
C MET A 308 -2.82 3.01 0.75
N PRO A 309 -3.05 4.07 1.55
CA PRO A 309 -2.05 5.09 1.82
C PRO A 309 -0.77 4.50 2.43
N LEU A 310 0.39 5.07 2.10
CA LEU A 310 1.69 4.64 2.60
C LEU A 310 1.77 4.67 4.13
N SER A 311 1.17 5.68 4.76
CA SER A 311 1.10 5.79 6.23
C SER A 311 0.45 4.56 6.88
N ALA A 312 -0.69 4.12 6.33
CA ALA A 312 -1.42 2.95 6.80
C ALA A 312 -0.64 1.64 6.52
N PHE A 313 0.09 1.56 5.40
CA PHE A 313 0.97 0.42 5.12
C PHE A 313 2.15 0.33 6.10
N LEU A 314 2.77 1.45 6.46
CA LEU A 314 3.87 1.46 7.44
C LEU A 314 3.36 0.98 8.81
N ARG A 315 2.18 1.43 9.25
CA ARG A 315 1.49 0.92 10.44
C ARG A 315 1.25 -0.58 10.37
N LEU A 316 0.77 -1.09 9.23
CA LEU A 316 0.60 -2.53 9.02
C LEU A 316 1.91 -3.30 9.26
N LYS A 317 3.06 -2.77 8.83
CA LYS A 317 4.37 -3.39 9.09
C LYS A 317 4.74 -3.42 10.56
N GLU A 318 4.42 -2.38 11.32
CA GLU A 318 4.60 -2.37 12.76
C GLU A 318 3.72 -3.42 13.46
N ILE A 319 2.45 -3.53 13.04
CA ILE A 319 1.52 -4.54 13.55
C ILE A 319 2.03 -5.96 13.25
N HIS A 320 2.47 -6.23 12.02
CA HIS A 320 3.08 -7.51 11.65
C HIS A 320 4.30 -7.84 12.52
N ALA A 321 5.19 -6.87 12.75
CA ALA A 321 6.34 -7.05 13.64
C ALA A 321 5.93 -7.38 15.08
N LYS A 322 4.88 -6.72 15.61
CA LYS A 322 4.31 -7.02 16.93
C LYS A 322 3.78 -8.46 16.97
N TRP A 323 3.00 -8.91 15.98
CA TRP A 323 2.48 -10.27 15.94
C TRP A 323 3.58 -11.33 15.85
N HIS A 324 4.66 -11.07 15.10
CA HIS A 324 5.83 -11.95 15.07
C HIS A 324 6.53 -12.01 16.42
N SER A 325 6.68 -10.89 17.13
CA SER A 325 7.30 -10.87 18.46
C SER A 325 6.50 -11.68 19.50
N LYS A 326 5.16 -11.56 19.49
CA LYS A 326 4.26 -12.34 20.36
C LYS A 326 4.32 -13.85 20.06
N SER A 327 4.50 -14.24 18.80
CA SER A 327 4.71 -15.64 18.40
C SER A 327 6.11 -16.18 18.77
N SER A 328 7.09 -15.27 18.92
CA SER A 328 8.50 -15.61 19.10
C SER A 328 8.97 -15.66 20.56
N SER A 329 8.09 -15.50 21.56
CA SER A 329 8.42 -15.83 22.96
C SER A 329 8.81 -17.31 23.15
N ALA A 330 8.55 -18.18 22.17
CA ALA A 330 9.06 -19.56 22.11
C ALA A 330 10.36 -19.73 21.29
N ARG A 331 10.89 -18.69 20.64
CA ARG A 331 12.07 -18.75 19.74
C ARG A 331 13.02 -17.55 19.88
N PHE A 332 13.09 -16.96 21.06
CA PHE A 332 13.90 -15.77 21.32
C PHE A 332 15.43 -16.00 21.19
N LEU A 333 15.89 -17.25 21.23
CA LEU A 333 17.33 -17.56 21.13
C LEU A 333 17.89 -17.59 19.70
N ILE A 334 17.05 -17.74 18.67
CA ILE A 334 17.52 -17.86 17.27
C ILE A 334 17.50 -16.49 16.55
N PHE A 335 16.64 -15.56 16.99
CA PHE A 335 16.47 -14.26 16.34
C PHE A 335 17.66 -13.29 16.57
N CYS A 336 18.39 -13.43 17.69
CA CYS A 336 19.60 -12.65 17.94
C CYS A 336 20.76 -12.97 16.98
N LEU A 337 20.80 -14.19 16.41
CA LEU A 337 21.81 -14.56 15.41
C LEU A 337 21.42 -14.17 13.97
N LEU A 338 20.12 -13.98 13.68
CA LEU A 338 19.63 -13.62 12.34
C LEU A 338 19.53 -12.11 12.08
N LYS A 339 19.53 -11.26 13.12
CA LYS A 339 19.64 -9.79 12.96
C LYS A 339 20.94 -9.36 12.26
N ALA A 340 21.98 -10.20 12.25
CA ALA A 340 23.23 -9.95 11.53
C ALA A 340 23.17 -10.32 10.02
N THR A 341 22.20 -11.14 9.60
CA THR A 341 22.20 -11.74 8.25
C THR A 341 21.04 -11.28 7.36
N VAL A 342 19.90 -10.91 7.95
CA VAL A 342 18.68 -10.59 7.16
C VAL A 342 18.60 -9.11 6.75
N LEU A 343 19.30 -8.20 7.40
CA LEU A 343 19.41 -6.80 6.93
C LEU A 343 20.24 -6.65 5.64
N ARG A 344 20.75 -7.76 5.07
CA ARG A 344 21.59 -7.79 3.86
C ARG A 344 20.86 -8.22 2.56
N MET A 345 19.57 -8.53 2.57
CA MET A 345 18.92 -9.17 1.40
C MET A 345 17.70 -8.47 0.78
N LEU A 346 17.46 -7.17 1.04
CA LEU A 346 16.35 -6.44 0.41
C LEU A 346 16.75 -5.08 -0.16
N VAL A 347 17.69 -5.06 -1.11
CA VAL A 347 17.71 -4.13 -2.27
C VAL A 347 18.56 -4.78 -3.38
N PRO A 348 17.97 -5.27 -4.49
CA PRO A 348 18.78 -5.57 -5.66
C PRO A 348 19.09 -4.26 -6.38
N GLY A 349 20.35 -3.81 -6.28
CA GLY A 349 20.84 -2.64 -7.03
C GLY A 349 21.73 -1.65 -6.28
N ARG A 350 22.12 -1.88 -5.02
CA ARG A 350 23.21 -1.10 -4.40
C ARG A 350 24.38 -2.03 -4.10
N ARG A 351 25.57 -1.67 -4.60
CA ARG A 351 26.83 -2.31 -4.22
C ARG A 351 26.94 -2.26 -2.69
N LEU A 352 26.80 -3.41 -2.05
CA LEU A 352 27.10 -3.60 -0.65
C LEU A 352 28.61 -3.46 -0.47
N PHE A 353 29.08 -2.26 -0.17
CA PHE A 353 30.36 -2.08 0.51
C PHE A 353 30.13 -2.22 2.01
N THR A 354 30.92 -3.12 2.58
CA THR A 354 30.95 -3.60 3.94
C THR A 354 31.27 -2.51 4.97
N THR A 355 30.55 -2.54 6.10
CA THR A 355 31.04 -2.32 7.47
C THR A 355 32.13 -1.25 7.70
N GLY A 356 31.69 -0.08 8.17
CA GLY A 356 32.31 0.74 9.23
C GLY A 356 33.82 0.62 9.47
N SER A 357 34.62 1.20 8.57
CA SER A 357 36.02 1.62 8.83
C SER A 357 36.66 2.35 7.63
N GLN A 358 36.11 2.21 6.43
CA GLN A 358 36.59 2.91 5.22
C GLN A 358 35.97 4.31 5.06
N LYS A 359 36.80 5.26 4.61
CA LYS A 359 36.38 6.63 4.28
C LYS A 359 35.50 6.61 3.02
N PRO A 360 34.34 7.29 3.01
CA PRO A 360 33.47 7.31 1.84
C PRO A 360 34.12 8.05 0.66
N ILE A 361 33.94 7.49 -0.53
CA ILE A 361 34.45 8.04 -1.80
C ILE A 361 33.35 8.92 -2.42
N PRO A 362 33.68 10.09 -3.00
CA PRO A 362 32.71 10.91 -3.72
C PRO A 362 32.01 10.12 -4.84
N PRO A 363 30.68 10.19 -4.97
CA PRO A 363 29.94 9.54 -6.04
C PRO A 363 30.24 10.19 -7.41
N ASP A 364 29.92 9.47 -8.49
CA ASP A 364 30.04 10.00 -9.85
C ASP A 364 28.96 11.09 -10.09
N PRO A 365 29.32 12.28 -10.62
CA PRO A 365 28.36 13.34 -10.88
C PRO A 365 27.16 12.92 -11.76
N SER A 366 27.33 11.95 -12.66
CA SER A 366 26.26 11.43 -13.53
C SER A 366 25.15 10.66 -12.81
N GLU A 367 25.39 10.25 -11.56
CA GLU A 367 24.39 9.59 -10.71
C GLU A 367 23.44 10.60 -10.03
N CYS A 368 23.71 11.91 -10.13
CA CYS A 368 22.86 12.97 -9.62
C CYS A 368 21.77 13.36 -10.65
N CYS A 369 20.50 13.40 -10.24
CA CYS A 369 19.41 13.81 -11.12
C CYS A 369 19.38 15.31 -11.45
N GLY A 370 20.15 16.13 -10.73
CA GLY A 370 20.22 17.60 -10.93
C GLY A 370 19.00 18.40 -10.46
N CYS A 371 17.95 17.74 -9.95
CA CYS A 371 16.67 18.39 -9.62
C CYS A 371 16.52 18.85 -8.16
N GLY A 372 17.55 18.70 -7.31
CA GLY A 372 17.47 19.08 -5.89
C GLY A 372 16.51 18.21 -5.05
N CYS A 373 16.51 16.89 -5.28
CA CYS A 373 15.63 15.97 -4.55
C CYS A 373 16.12 15.63 -3.13
N ASP A 374 15.20 15.28 -2.23
CA ASP A 374 15.50 14.89 -0.84
C ASP A 374 16.34 13.60 -0.73
N SER A 375 16.36 12.78 -1.79
CA SER A 375 17.15 11.54 -1.88
C SER A 375 18.40 11.70 -2.75
N CYS A 376 19.00 12.89 -2.78
CA CYS A 376 20.18 13.17 -3.58
C CYS A 376 21.40 12.35 -3.12
N ILE A 377 22.12 11.76 -4.06
CA ILE A 377 23.35 11.00 -3.80
C ILE A 377 24.44 11.80 -3.05
N TRP A 378 24.47 13.12 -3.24
CA TRP A 378 25.39 14.02 -2.56
C TRP A 378 24.98 14.30 -1.11
N ILE A 379 23.68 14.20 -0.79
CA ILE A 379 23.18 14.24 0.60
C ILE A 379 23.57 12.94 1.32
N ASP A 380 23.42 11.78 0.67
CA ASP A 380 23.88 10.48 1.19
C ASP A 380 25.40 10.49 1.43
N TYR A 381 26.18 11.02 0.49
CA TYR A 381 27.63 11.18 0.64
C TYR A 381 28.01 12.07 1.83
N ALA A 382 27.37 13.24 1.96
CA ALA A 382 27.57 14.16 3.08
C ALA A 382 27.28 13.51 4.43
N ASN A 383 26.19 12.75 4.54
CA ASN A 383 25.81 11.99 5.72
C ASN A 383 26.87 10.96 6.12
N HIS A 384 27.28 10.12 5.17
CA HIS A 384 28.28 9.09 5.44
C HIS A 384 29.64 9.66 5.80
N LEU A 385 30.03 10.78 5.19
CA LEU A 385 31.29 11.45 5.51
C LEU A 385 31.28 12.02 6.93
N LEU A 386 30.16 12.62 7.34
CA LEU A 386 29.97 13.13 8.68
C LEU A 386 29.96 12.01 9.74
N ASP A 387 29.22 10.92 9.48
CA ASP A 387 29.18 9.74 10.34
C ASP A 387 30.54 9.04 10.48
N TYR A 388 31.33 9.01 9.40
CA TYR A 388 32.70 8.47 9.42
C TYR A 388 33.58 9.24 10.40
N HIS A 389 33.54 10.58 10.38
CA HIS A 389 34.34 11.41 11.29
C HIS A 389 33.78 11.41 12.72
N PHE A 390 32.45 11.36 12.90
CA PHE A 390 31.83 11.23 14.22
C PHE A 390 32.23 9.94 14.94
N LYS A 391 32.28 8.80 14.24
CA LYS A 391 32.69 7.53 14.83
C LYS A 391 34.16 7.54 15.27
N ARG A 392 35.04 8.30 14.62
CA ARG A 392 36.46 8.41 14.99
C ARG A 392 36.70 9.29 16.23
N LEU A 393 35.75 10.14 16.60
CA LEU A 393 35.86 11.06 17.75
C LEU A 393 35.24 10.51 19.04
N GLY A 394 34.76 9.26 19.05
CA GLY A 394 34.43 8.53 20.29
C GLY A 394 33.13 8.93 21.00
N ASN A 395 32.53 10.10 20.73
CA ASN A 395 31.19 10.47 21.22
C ASN A 395 30.59 11.70 20.48
N LYS A 396 29.25 11.82 20.41
CA LYS A 396 28.54 12.97 19.78
C LYS A 396 28.86 14.31 20.47
N ALA A 397 29.04 14.30 21.79
CA ALA A 397 29.36 15.51 22.57
C ALA A 397 30.76 16.08 22.24
N GLU A 398 31.72 15.22 21.93
CA GLU A 398 33.10 15.59 21.62
C GLU A 398 33.25 16.07 20.16
N ALA A 399 32.41 15.55 19.27
CA ALA A 399 32.29 16.03 17.90
C ALA A 399 31.72 17.46 17.81
N HIS A 400 30.71 17.78 18.62
CA HIS A 400 30.13 19.13 18.65
C HIS A 400 31.14 20.17 19.18
N LYS A 401 31.98 19.80 20.16
CA LYS A 401 33.07 20.64 20.69
C LYS A 401 34.16 20.93 19.66
N ASN A 402 34.34 20.03 18.69
CA ASN A 402 35.35 20.10 17.63
C ASN A 402 34.78 20.49 16.24
N ARG A 403 33.58 21.10 16.18
CA ARG A 403 32.87 21.44 14.92
C ARG A 403 33.72 22.23 13.90
N LYS A 404 34.55 23.17 14.37
CA LYS A 404 35.41 23.99 13.50
C LYS A 404 36.50 23.12 12.84
N TYR A 405 37.12 22.25 13.62
CA TYR A 405 38.13 21.30 13.14
C TYR A 405 37.53 20.26 12.18
N LEU A 406 36.33 19.76 12.47
CA LEU A 406 35.56 18.87 11.60
C LEU A 406 35.27 19.51 10.25
N ARG A 407 34.77 20.75 10.26
CA ARG A 407 34.50 21.52 9.04
C ARG A 407 35.76 21.74 8.20
N GLU A 408 36.88 22.13 8.81
CA GLU A 408 38.15 22.34 8.10
C GLU A 408 38.75 21.04 7.55
N THR A 409 38.55 19.92 8.25
CA THR A 409 39.02 18.60 7.81
C THR A 409 38.19 18.12 6.62
N ILE A 410 36.86 18.11 6.76
CA ILE A 410 35.94 17.72 5.70
C ILE A 410 36.09 18.64 4.48
N GLY A 411 36.22 19.95 4.68
CA GLY A 411 36.43 20.93 3.61
C GLY A 411 37.67 20.65 2.75
N ARG A 412 38.76 20.17 3.35
CA ARG A 412 39.96 19.71 2.62
C ARG A 412 39.75 18.37 1.91
N GLU A 413 38.81 17.55 2.34
CA GLU A 413 38.56 16.25 1.72
C GLU A 413 37.66 16.37 0.49
N ILE A 414 36.65 17.23 0.55
CA ILE A 414 35.74 17.48 -0.57
C ILE A 414 36.34 18.40 -1.64
N SER A 415 37.48 19.04 -1.38
CA SER A 415 38.16 19.84 -2.41
C SER A 415 38.62 19.00 -3.60
N ALA A 416 38.69 17.67 -3.43
CA ALA A 416 38.92 16.69 -4.49
C ALA A 416 37.74 16.54 -5.47
N ILE A 417 36.55 17.07 -5.14
CA ILE A 417 35.42 17.14 -6.08
C ILE A 417 35.68 18.27 -7.07
N GLU A 418 35.63 17.97 -8.37
CA GLU A 418 35.95 18.91 -9.44
C GLU A 418 34.92 20.05 -9.55
N ASP A 419 33.63 19.73 -9.41
CA ASP A 419 32.53 20.70 -9.55
C ASP A 419 32.38 21.57 -8.28
N ALA A 420 32.54 22.89 -8.44
CA ALA A 420 32.43 23.86 -7.35
C ALA A 420 31.01 23.97 -6.77
N SER A 421 29.96 23.79 -7.59
CA SER A 421 28.56 23.86 -7.16
C SER A 421 28.23 22.67 -6.25
N VAL A 422 28.70 21.48 -6.63
CA VAL A 422 28.54 20.26 -5.83
C VAL A 422 29.30 20.36 -4.52
N ARG A 423 30.53 20.89 -4.53
CA ARG A 423 31.29 21.15 -3.29
C ARG A 423 30.55 22.05 -2.32
N ASN A 424 30.01 23.15 -2.82
CA ASN A 424 29.28 24.11 -1.99
C ASN A 424 28.00 23.49 -1.41
N PHE A 425 27.29 22.70 -2.20
CA PHE A 425 26.11 21.96 -1.75
C PHE A 425 26.43 20.95 -0.65
N VAL A 426 27.48 20.14 -0.82
CA VAL A 426 27.92 19.17 0.18
C VAL A 426 28.36 19.88 1.48
N LEU A 427 29.03 21.03 1.38
CA LEU A 427 29.39 21.84 2.55
C LEU A 427 28.17 22.38 3.29
N SER A 428 27.20 22.95 2.57
CA SER A 428 26.00 23.49 3.22
C SER A 428 25.21 22.41 3.95
N GLU A 429 25.15 21.22 3.38
CA GLU A 429 24.45 20.10 3.99
C GLU A 429 25.14 19.60 5.27
N ILE A 430 26.47 19.60 5.27
CA ILE A 430 27.27 19.27 6.46
C ILE A 430 27.11 20.35 7.54
N ASP A 431 27.02 21.62 7.14
CA ASP A 431 26.80 22.73 8.06
C ASP A 431 25.44 22.71 8.75
N ILE A 432 24.39 22.40 8.00
CA ILE A 432 23.03 22.23 8.55
C ILE A 432 23.06 21.15 9.65
N ARG A 433 23.74 20.03 9.39
CA ARG A 433 23.82 18.90 10.33
C ARG A 433 24.76 19.15 11.51
N LEU A 434 25.83 19.90 11.33
CA LEU A 434 26.73 20.29 12.42
C LEU A 434 26.10 21.31 13.38
N ASN A 435 25.19 22.15 12.89
CA ASN A 435 24.56 23.20 13.69
C ASN A 435 23.24 22.79 14.36
N GLY A 436 22.64 21.66 13.95
CA GLY A 436 21.34 21.19 14.43
C GLY A 436 20.20 22.06 13.89
N SER A 437 19.12 21.44 13.40
CA SER A 437 17.95 22.18 12.95
C SER A 437 17.41 23.08 14.07
N PRO A 438 17.13 24.37 13.83
CA PRO A 438 16.38 25.17 14.77
C PRO A 438 14.99 24.53 14.91
N SER A 439 14.69 24.03 16.10
CA SER A 439 13.37 23.54 16.47
C SER A 439 12.34 24.65 16.22
N LEU A 440 11.40 24.40 15.29
CA LEU A 440 10.16 25.15 15.18
C LEU A 440 9.26 24.80 16.37
N THR A 441 9.62 25.34 17.54
CA THR A 441 8.76 25.50 18.71
C THR A 441 9.11 26.83 19.33
N GLY A 442 8.30 27.85 19.07
CA GLY A 442 8.52 29.19 19.63
C GLY A 442 7.82 30.31 18.87
N SER A 443 6.49 30.32 18.91
CA SER A 443 5.64 31.52 19.11
C SER A 443 4.18 31.11 19.08
#